data_AF-T1ETZ5-F1
#
_entry.id   AF-T1ETZ5-F1
#
_cell.length_a   1.000
_cell.length_b   1.000
_cell.length_c   1.000
_cell.angle_alpha   90.00
_cell.angle_beta   90.00
_cell.angle_gamma   90.00
#
_symmetry.space_group_name_H-M   'P 1'
#
loop_
_entity.id
_entity.type
_entity.pdbx_description
1 polymer ?
#
loop_
_entity_poly.entity_id
_entity_poly.type
_entity_poly.pdbx_seq_one_letter_code
_entity_poly.pdbx_strand_id
1 'polypeptide(L)'
;MFYLIALHQQPCDANGDGNNTCIIDYLGQPEAVKSLNNCSICPRVTCWNVLFSSPTENNSYYKDVKSFMKEHESLLLKPTSEEHLLDALKENGCGNFMAWRQYDTSPPTRLELEEDIIHSAADEDYNEDDDDDDDYIYIKDGKGAGTDDEKDDINKVNNSYTNQHTNEYYNVSEVIRLKKPYSIAYNILTHENFQQLESLLSSLYRPHNQYCIHVDAKSKDMIAKVQQLIKCFDNVFLASKMETVVYAGISRLRADLNCMKDHVTRKKRWRYLLNMAASGYPLKTNEEIVKYLKNQNGSNLFVTIKTEGNEYLRRRFLYKYYEINGELKNSKKPHSPPPHNLTIVKGSAYGAFTRAFVHFLLTDQRAIDYLNWCNLTYSPDEHYWQTLHHTFSNPGISAPGGSTKKHELARSDTTEVSWYPKKCFGHYVRGVCVYGVQDLPFLLTSQRLLLNKFRNTFEPLAILCMEKYLKSSRICPLRCQQ
;
A
#
# COMPACT_ATOMS: atom_id res chain seq x y z
N MET A 1 -32.19 -6.70 10.66
CA MET A 1 -32.77 -5.52 9.98
C MET A 1 -31.66 -4.48 9.90
N PHE A 2 -30.90 -4.51 8.79
CA PHE A 2 -29.63 -3.81 8.64
C PHE A 2 -29.84 -2.35 8.22
N TYR A 3 -29.35 -1.40 9.01
CA TYR A 3 -29.22 0.00 8.63
C TYR A 3 -27.85 0.21 7.96
N LEU A 4 -27.89 0.51 6.65
CA LEU A 4 -26.78 1.02 5.83
C LEU A 4 -26.57 2.49 6.16
N ILE A 5 -25.36 2.87 6.60
CA ILE A 5 -24.92 4.27 6.61
C ILE A 5 -23.83 4.38 5.54
N ALA A 6 -24.27 4.63 4.32
CA ALA A 6 -23.42 5.03 3.22
C ALA A 6 -22.92 6.46 3.45
N LEU A 7 -21.67 6.74 3.09
CA LEU A 7 -21.26 8.09 2.73
C LEU A 7 -22.15 8.54 1.56
N HIS A 8 -23.20 9.28 1.92
CA HIS A 8 -24.21 9.89 1.04
C HIS A 8 -24.89 8.94 0.05
N GLN A 9 -25.76 8.08 0.58
CA GLN A 9 -27.06 7.87 -0.07
C GLN A 9 -27.98 9.05 0.31
N GLN A 10 -27.95 10.14 -0.45
CA GLN A 10 -29.22 10.80 -0.73
C GLN A 10 -29.78 10.11 -1.98
N PRO A 11 -30.99 9.54 -1.95
CA PRO A 11 -31.72 9.33 -3.20
C PRO A 11 -31.73 10.70 -3.90
N CYS A 12 -31.52 10.73 -5.22
CA CYS A 12 -31.90 11.93 -5.97
C CYS A 12 -33.37 12.21 -5.61
N ASP A 13 -33.62 13.23 -4.78
CA ASP A 13 -34.97 13.64 -4.47
C ASP A 13 -35.61 14.04 -5.79
N ALA A 14 -36.72 13.39 -6.12
CA ALA A 14 -37.52 13.69 -7.31
C ALA A 14 -38.24 15.05 -7.21
N ASN A 15 -37.91 15.86 -6.20
CA ASN A 15 -38.55 17.13 -5.92
C ASN A 15 -37.58 18.29 -6.17
N GLY A 16 -37.54 18.74 -7.43
CA GLY A 16 -37.64 20.15 -7.81
C GLY A 16 -36.56 21.17 -7.43
N ASP A 17 -35.75 21.00 -6.40
CA ASP A 17 -34.89 22.08 -5.88
C ASP A 17 -33.40 21.87 -6.22
N GLY A 18 -33.05 22.25 -7.45
CA GLY A 18 -31.93 23.16 -7.78
C GLY A 18 -30.47 22.91 -7.38
N ASN A 19 -30.09 21.92 -6.57
CA ASN A 19 -28.69 21.74 -6.15
C ASN A 19 -28.28 20.28 -5.86
N ASN A 20 -28.34 19.41 -6.87
CA ASN A 20 -27.93 18.00 -6.74
C ASN A 20 -26.53 17.74 -7.33
N THR A 21 -25.56 17.46 -6.45
CA THR A 21 -24.25 16.87 -6.81
C THR A 21 -24.40 15.39 -7.11
N CYS A 22 -24.22 14.99 -8.38
CA CYS A 22 -24.26 13.58 -8.79
C CYS A 22 -22.87 12.94 -8.77
N ILE A 23 -22.70 11.88 -7.99
CA ILE A 23 -21.52 11.01 -8.02
C ILE A 23 -21.77 9.91 -9.06
N ILE A 24 -20.85 9.79 -10.03
CA ILE A 24 -20.81 8.66 -10.95
C ILE A 24 -20.45 7.42 -10.14
N ASP A 25 -21.39 6.51 -9.89
CA ASP A 25 -21.08 5.12 -9.58
C ASP A 25 -22.11 4.17 -10.15
N TYR A 26 -21.67 3.28 -11.02
CA TYR A 26 -21.88 1.85 -10.85
C TYR A 26 -20.86 1.15 -11.77
N LEU A 27 -20.15 0.13 -11.26
CA LEU A 27 -19.46 -0.88 -12.09
C LEU A 27 -20.46 -1.78 -12.85
N GLY A 28 -21.51 -1.18 -13.38
CA GLY A 28 -22.66 -1.86 -13.95
C GLY A 28 -23.95 -1.15 -13.60
N GLN A 29 -24.19 0.02 -14.21
CA GLN A 29 -25.47 0.39 -14.82
C GLN A 29 -25.44 1.87 -15.29
N PRO A 30 -25.85 2.15 -16.55
CA PRO A 30 -26.00 3.51 -17.08
C PRO A 30 -27.02 4.40 -16.33
N GLU A 31 -27.78 3.82 -15.40
CA GLU A 31 -28.98 4.41 -14.79
C GLU A 31 -28.70 5.44 -13.69
N ALA A 32 -27.43 5.65 -13.30
CA ALA A 32 -27.02 6.69 -12.35
C ALA A 32 -26.90 8.10 -12.97
N VAL A 33 -27.06 8.22 -14.30
CA VAL A 33 -26.99 9.50 -15.04
C VAL A 33 -28.40 10.09 -15.20
N LYS A 34 -29.12 10.33 -14.10
CA LYS A 34 -30.51 10.82 -14.16
C LYS A 34 -30.65 12.35 -14.29
N SER A 35 -29.57 13.11 -14.11
CA SER A 35 -29.60 14.59 -14.13
C SER A 35 -28.84 15.23 -15.30
N LEU A 36 -28.13 14.46 -16.12
CA LEU A 36 -27.36 14.96 -17.27
C LEU A 36 -28.15 14.78 -18.57
N ASN A 37 -29.41 15.21 -18.58
CA ASN A 37 -30.35 15.01 -19.69
C ASN A 37 -29.87 15.62 -21.02
N ASN A 38 -28.86 16.49 -21.01
CA ASN A 38 -28.28 17.12 -22.19
C ASN A 38 -26.94 16.51 -22.66
N CYS A 39 -26.46 15.42 -22.04
CA CYS A 39 -25.17 14.83 -22.34
C CYS A 39 -25.30 13.47 -23.04
N SER A 40 -24.96 13.41 -24.32
CA SER A 40 -25.04 12.18 -25.14
C SER A 40 -23.98 11.12 -24.77
N ILE A 41 -22.88 11.52 -24.12
CA ILE A 41 -21.74 10.66 -23.78
C ILE A 41 -21.87 10.06 -22.37
N CYS A 42 -22.56 10.74 -21.46
CA CYS A 42 -22.58 10.44 -20.03
C CYS A 42 -23.03 9.00 -19.68
N PRO A 43 -24.07 8.42 -20.32
CA PRO A 43 -24.46 7.03 -20.07
C PRO A 43 -23.38 5.99 -20.42
N ARG A 44 -22.32 6.39 -21.14
CA ARG A 44 -21.22 5.51 -21.59
C ARG A 44 -19.94 5.66 -20.76
N VAL A 45 -19.82 6.70 -19.94
CA VAL A 45 -18.63 6.94 -19.10
C VAL A 45 -18.82 6.24 -17.76
N THR A 46 -18.46 4.96 -17.72
CA THR A 46 -18.44 4.15 -16.50
C THR A 46 -17.01 3.72 -16.20
N CYS A 47 -16.68 3.46 -14.92
CA CYS A 47 -15.36 2.93 -14.59
C CYS A 47 -15.08 1.60 -15.26
N TRP A 48 -16.10 0.76 -15.46
CA TRP A 48 -15.96 -0.48 -16.23
C TRP A 48 -15.45 -0.22 -17.65
N ASN A 49 -16.11 0.70 -18.36
CA ASN A 49 -15.70 1.05 -19.71
C ASN A 49 -14.33 1.74 -19.74
N VAL A 50 -14.00 2.58 -18.76
CA VAL A 50 -12.67 3.20 -18.64
C VAL A 50 -11.56 2.17 -18.37
N LEU A 51 -11.84 1.12 -17.58
CA LEU A 51 -10.85 0.12 -17.21
C LEU A 51 -10.61 -0.92 -18.32
N PHE A 52 -11.64 -1.24 -19.12
CA PHE A 52 -11.63 -2.38 -20.04
C PHE A 52 -11.78 -2.01 -21.52
N SER A 53 -11.86 -0.73 -21.87
CA SER A 53 -11.82 -0.28 -23.27
C SER A 53 -10.41 -0.28 -23.84
N SER A 54 -10.28 -0.55 -25.14
CA SER A 54 -9.00 -0.60 -25.87
C SER A 54 -8.20 0.71 -25.76
N PRO A 55 -6.95 0.72 -25.25
CA PRO A 55 -6.23 1.96 -24.94
C PRO A 55 -5.58 2.64 -26.17
N THR A 56 -6.03 2.40 -27.41
CA THR A 56 -5.34 2.93 -28.61
C THR A 56 -5.46 4.45 -28.80
N GLU A 57 -4.47 5.08 -29.43
CA GLU A 57 -4.45 6.54 -29.69
C GLU A 57 -5.67 7.03 -30.48
N ASN A 58 -6.19 6.19 -31.38
CA ASN A 58 -7.33 6.50 -32.22
C ASN A 58 -8.67 6.13 -31.57
N ASN A 59 -8.68 5.70 -30.31
CA ASN A 59 -9.92 5.40 -29.63
C ASN A 59 -10.71 6.69 -29.33
N SER A 60 -11.81 6.89 -30.04
CA SER A 60 -12.73 8.02 -29.83
C SER A 60 -13.31 8.03 -28.42
N TYR A 61 -13.48 6.86 -27.79
CA TYR A 61 -14.01 6.74 -26.44
C TYR A 61 -13.20 7.54 -25.42
N TYR A 62 -11.87 7.41 -25.40
CA TYR A 62 -11.07 8.14 -24.41
C TYR A 62 -10.98 9.64 -24.72
N LYS A 63 -11.19 10.06 -25.97
CA LYS A 63 -11.35 11.48 -26.31
C LYS A 63 -12.67 12.01 -25.72
N ASP A 64 -13.74 11.24 -25.86
CA ASP A 64 -15.06 11.56 -25.30
C ASP A 64 -15.02 11.59 -23.77
N VAL A 65 -14.35 10.62 -23.12
CA VAL A 65 -14.14 10.60 -21.66
C VAL A 65 -13.38 11.85 -21.22
N LYS A 66 -12.27 12.22 -21.89
CA LYS A 66 -11.50 13.42 -21.54
C LYS A 66 -12.31 14.71 -21.74
N SER A 67 -13.15 14.80 -22.78
CA SER A 67 -14.06 15.94 -22.98
C SER A 67 -15.10 16.00 -21.86
N PHE A 68 -15.72 14.86 -21.55
CA PHE A 68 -16.65 14.74 -20.44
C PHE A 68 -16.01 15.23 -19.13
N MET A 69 -14.76 14.85 -18.85
CA MET A 69 -14.08 15.30 -17.65
C MET A 69 -13.86 16.81 -17.58
N LYS A 70 -13.56 17.42 -18.71
CA LYS A 70 -13.38 18.88 -18.80
C LYS A 70 -14.70 19.63 -18.63
N GLU A 71 -15.80 19.09 -19.16
CA GLU A 71 -17.13 19.70 -19.08
C GLU A 71 -17.78 19.53 -17.69
N HIS A 72 -17.44 18.46 -16.99
CA HIS A 72 -18.04 18.04 -15.73
C HIS A 72 -17.00 17.96 -14.60
N GLU A 73 -16.01 18.85 -14.61
CA GLU A 73 -14.94 18.90 -13.62
C GLU A 73 -15.51 18.95 -12.19
N SER A 74 -16.62 19.68 -12.01
CA SER A 74 -17.36 19.78 -10.75
C SER A 74 -18.03 18.48 -10.29
N LEU A 75 -18.23 17.48 -11.16
CA LEU A 75 -18.84 16.19 -10.82
C LEU A 75 -17.81 15.10 -10.57
N LEU A 76 -16.66 15.19 -11.23
CA LEU A 76 -15.66 14.14 -11.18
C LEU A 76 -14.87 14.14 -9.89
N LEU A 77 -14.75 15.30 -9.29
CA LEU A 77 -14.47 15.49 -7.89
C LEU A 77 -14.96 16.93 -7.66
N LYS A 78 -16.10 17.13 -6.99
CA LYS A 78 -15.94 18.08 -5.89
C LYS A 78 -15.01 17.32 -4.95
N PRO A 79 -13.76 17.75 -4.72
CA PRO A 79 -13.22 17.49 -3.41
C PRO A 79 -14.38 17.87 -2.48
N THR A 80 -14.81 17.00 -1.57
CA THR A 80 -15.16 17.59 -0.28
C THR A 80 -13.98 18.52 -0.03
N SER A 81 -14.22 19.84 -0.11
CA SER A 81 -13.15 20.82 -0.02
C SER A 81 -12.29 20.36 1.14
N GLU A 82 -10.98 20.49 1.04
CA GLU A 82 -10.12 20.03 2.13
C GLU A 82 -10.66 20.52 3.50
N GLU A 83 -11.24 21.72 3.46
CA GLU A 83 -12.13 22.31 4.45
C GLU A 83 -13.33 21.44 4.85
N HIS A 84 -14.25 21.05 3.96
CA HIS A 84 -15.33 20.08 4.27
C HIS A 84 -14.84 18.73 4.81
N LEU A 85 -13.69 18.19 4.38
CA LEU A 85 -13.14 16.95 4.97
C LEU A 85 -12.70 17.16 6.42
N LEU A 86 -12.05 18.30 6.68
CA LEU A 86 -11.58 18.66 8.01
C LEU A 86 -12.73 19.10 8.92
N ASP A 87 -13.74 19.75 8.37
CA ASP A 87 -14.92 20.15 9.11
C ASP A 87 -15.78 18.92 9.40
N ALA A 88 -15.91 17.99 8.46
CA ALA A 88 -16.47 16.68 8.74
C ALA A 88 -15.73 15.91 9.85
N LEU A 89 -14.38 15.99 9.90
CA LEU A 89 -13.59 15.42 10.99
C LEU A 89 -13.87 16.09 12.33
N LYS A 90 -14.06 17.41 12.33
CA LYS A 90 -14.35 18.18 13.55
C LYS A 90 -15.79 17.99 14.02
N GLU A 91 -16.75 17.94 13.12
CA GLU A 91 -18.19 17.92 13.38
C GLU A 91 -18.73 16.51 13.63
N ASN A 92 -18.34 15.53 12.80
CA ASN A 92 -18.83 14.14 12.87
C ASN A 92 -17.82 13.18 13.50
N GLY A 93 -16.69 13.70 13.99
CA GLY A 93 -15.58 12.89 14.52
C GLY A 93 -15.04 11.91 13.47
N CYS A 94 -14.66 10.72 13.93
CA CYS A 94 -14.16 9.67 13.04
C CYS A 94 -15.24 9.01 12.16
N GLY A 95 -16.53 9.41 12.25
CA GLY A 95 -17.64 8.76 11.54
C GLY A 95 -17.44 8.61 10.02
N ASN A 96 -16.98 9.67 9.35
CA ASN A 96 -16.74 9.63 7.89
C ASN A 96 -15.53 8.76 7.50
N PHE A 97 -14.53 8.66 8.37
CA PHE A 97 -13.39 7.73 8.22
C PHE A 97 -13.79 6.31 8.62
N MET A 98 -14.75 6.16 9.52
CA MET A 98 -15.29 4.88 9.96
C MET A 98 -16.21 4.23 8.92
N ALA A 99 -16.73 4.99 7.95
CA ALA A 99 -17.36 4.42 6.77
C ALA A 99 -16.36 3.58 5.93
N TRP A 100 -15.05 3.91 5.96
CA TRP A 100 -14.02 3.01 5.41
C TRP A 100 -13.90 1.72 6.21
N ARG A 101 -14.07 1.81 7.53
CA ARG A 101 -14.02 0.69 8.46
C ARG A 101 -15.20 -0.26 8.23
N GLN A 102 -16.41 0.23 7.93
CA GLN A 102 -17.58 -0.64 7.71
C GLN A 102 -17.44 -1.64 6.54
N TYR A 103 -16.56 -1.37 5.57
CA TYR A 103 -16.22 -2.30 4.48
C TYR A 103 -14.91 -3.09 4.71
N ASP A 104 -14.21 -2.83 5.81
CA ASP A 104 -12.87 -3.36 6.12
C ASP A 104 -12.72 -3.82 7.59
N THR A 105 -13.84 -4.08 8.28
CA THR A 105 -13.91 -4.91 9.50
C THR A 105 -14.04 -6.39 9.18
N SER A 106 -14.03 -6.76 7.90
CA SER A 106 -13.98 -8.15 7.48
C SER A 106 -12.74 -8.80 8.11
N PRO A 107 -12.89 -9.94 8.81
CA PRO A 107 -11.72 -10.65 9.33
C PRO A 107 -10.75 -10.95 8.17
N PRO A 108 -9.43 -11.02 8.44
CA PRO A 108 -8.46 -11.31 7.40
C PRO A 108 -8.88 -12.56 6.62
N THR A 109 -8.77 -12.52 5.29
CA THR A 109 -9.07 -13.72 4.49
C THR A 109 -8.10 -14.83 4.88
N ARG A 110 -8.43 -16.10 4.57
CA ARG A 110 -7.50 -17.22 4.82
C ARG A 110 -6.12 -16.99 4.20
N LEU A 111 -6.04 -16.31 3.06
CA LEU A 111 -4.77 -15.96 2.41
C LEU A 111 -4.03 -14.84 3.14
N GLU A 112 -4.72 -14.02 3.92
CA GLU A 112 -4.14 -12.97 4.78
C GLU A 112 -3.72 -13.48 6.17
N LEU A 113 -4.08 -14.72 6.55
CA LEU A 113 -3.61 -15.38 7.78
C LEU A 113 -2.30 -16.12 7.51
N GLU A 114 -1.37 -16.18 8.47
CA GLU A 114 -0.17 -17.01 8.34
C GLU A 114 -0.50 -18.50 8.20
N GLU A 115 0.46 -19.38 7.89
CA GLU A 115 0.21 -20.81 7.93
C GLU A 115 1.24 -21.56 8.81
N ASP A 116 0.91 -21.77 10.07
CA ASP A 116 1.56 -22.74 10.95
C ASP A 116 0.90 -24.11 10.75
N ILE A 117 1.63 -25.06 10.18
CA ILE A 117 1.31 -26.48 10.28
C ILE A 117 2.20 -26.99 11.42
N ILE A 118 1.63 -27.14 12.61
CA ILE A 118 2.29 -27.92 13.66
C ILE A 118 2.03 -29.38 13.30
N HIS A 119 3.04 -30.08 12.78
CA HIS A 119 3.03 -31.52 12.86
C HIS A 119 3.09 -31.86 14.35
N SER A 120 2.06 -32.51 14.88
CA SER A 120 2.15 -33.17 16.18
C SER A 120 3.13 -34.34 16.05
N ALA A 121 4.41 -34.04 16.15
CA ALA A 121 5.42 -35.02 16.48
C ALA A 121 6.14 -34.45 17.69
N ALA A 122 6.12 -35.24 18.76
CA ALA A 122 6.83 -34.99 20.00
C ALA A 122 8.27 -34.57 19.71
N ASP A 123 8.61 -33.33 20.04
CA ASP A 123 9.96 -32.94 20.39
C ASP A 123 9.84 -31.94 21.54
N GLU A 124 10.22 -32.43 22.72
CA GLU A 124 10.57 -31.61 23.89
C GLU A 124 11.78 -30.73 23.51
N ASP A 125 11.91 -29.57 24.18
CA ASP A 125 12.91 -28.51 23.98
C ASP A 125 12.59 -27.42 22.95
N TYR A 126 11.64 -26.55 23.31
CA TYR A 126 11.70 -25.14 22.95
C TYR A 126 11.69 -24.29 24.22
N ASN A 127 12.79 -23.56 24.46
CA ASN A 127 12.97 -22.67 25.60
C ASN A 127 11.82 -21.64 25.71
N GLU A 128 11.15 -21.67 26.85
CA GLU A 128 10.25 -20.62 27.36
C GLU A 128 11.08 -19.37 27.68
N ASP A 129 11.14 -18.39 26.78
CA ASP A 129 11.65 -17.04 27.10
C ASP A 129 11.14 -15.93 26.16
N ASP A 130 10.14 -16.19 25.31
CA ASP A 130 9.46 -15.14 24.53
C ASP A 130 8.00 -15.02 25.01
N ASP A 131 7.76 -14.11 25.96
CA ASP A 131 6.44 -13.68 26.43
C ASP A 131 5.58 -13.19 25.25
N ASP A 132 4.73 -14.10 24.75
CA ASP A 132 3.68 -13.89 23.77
C ASP A 132 2.38 -13.54 24.54
N ASP A 133 2.07 -12.25 24.69
CA ASP A 133 0.73 -11.83 25.13
C ASP A 133 -0.26 -11.97 23.95
N ASP A 134 -0.99 -13.08 23.96
CA ASP A 134 -2.35 -13.38 23.50
C ASP A 134 -3.07 -12.45 22.50
N ASP A 135 -3.42 -13.03 21.33
CA ASP A 135 -4.58 -12.62 20.51
C ASP A 135 -5.12 -13.87 19.78
N TYR A 136 -6.02 -14.62 20.43
CA TYR A 136 -6.67 -15.83 19.87
C TYR A 136 -8.11 -15.54 19.45
N ILE A 137 -8.55 -16.10 18.31
CA ILE A 137 -9.95 -16.04 17.87
C ILE A 137 -10.47 -17.47 17.67
N TYR A 138 -11.59 -17.80 18.30
CA TYR A 138 -12.27 -19.09 18.19
C TYR A 138 -13.35 -19.04 17.10
N ILE A 139 -13.34 -19.97 16.14
CA ILE A 139 -14.45 -20.18 15.20
C ILE A 139 -14.91 -21.63 15.32
N LYS A 140 -16.19 -21.85 15.66
CA LYS A 140 -16.85 -23.16 15.57
C LYS A 140 -17.39 -23.34 14.15
N ASP A 141 -16.93 -24.37 13.45
CA ASP A 141 -17.59 -24.84 12.23
C ASP A 141 -18.73 -25.80 12.58
N GLY A 142 -19.93 -25.55 12.04
CA GLY A 142 -20.97 -26.58 11.89
C GLY A 142 -22.43 -26.20 12.19
N LYS A 143 -23.14 -25.79 11.13
CA LYS A 143 -24.55 -26.10 10.77
C LYS A 143 -25.62 -26.25 11.88
N GLY A 144 -26.56 -25.28 11.92
CA GLY A 144 -28.01 -25.54 11.88
C GLY A 144 -28.81 -25.64 13.19
N ALA A 145 -29.65 -24.61 13.41
CA ALA A 145 -30.97 -24.57 14.09
C ALA A 145 -31.11 -24.91 15.59
N GLY A 146 -31.70 -23.97 16.35
CA GLY A 146 -32.30 -24.22 17.67
C GLY A 146 -32.30 -22.99 18.57
N THR A 147 -33.48 -22.61 19.05
CA THR A 147 -33.85 -21.43 19.86
C THR A 147 -33.49 -21.56 21.36
N ASP A 148 -33.33 -20.39 21.98
CA ASP A 148 -33.56 -19.98 23.38
C ASP A 148 -32.84 -20.66 24.57
N ASP A 149 -32.33 -19.78 25.44
CA ASP A 149 -32.10 -19.87 26.89
C ASP A 149 -31.36 -21.09 27.49
N GLU A 150 -30.14 -20.86 27.99
CA GLU A 150 -29.85 -20.94 29.44
C GLU A 150 -28.38 -20.59 29.75
N LYS A 151 -28.22 -19.77 30.79
CA LYS A 151 -26.99 -19.60 31.55
C LYS A 151 -26.82 -20.79 32.49
N ASP A 152 -25.57 -21.00 32.89
CA ASP A 152 -25.11 -21.68 34.11
C ASP A 152 -24.84 -23.19 34.08
N ASP A 153 -23.78 -23.51 34.84
CA ASP A 153 -23.39 -24.78 35.44
C ASP A 153 -22.64 -25.85 34.63
N ILE A 154 -21.32 -25.60 34.59
CA ILE A 154 -20.27 -26.61 34.65
C ILE A 154 -20.43 -27.48 35.91
N ASN A 155 -20.27 -28.80 35.73
CA ASN A 155 -20.20 -29.90 36.72
C ASN A 155 -21.53 -30.55 37.15
N LYS A 156 -21.81 -31.74 36.61
CA LYS A 156 -21.80 -33.03 37.36
C LYS A 156 -22.39 -34.18 36.54
N VAL A 157 -21.91 -35.38 36.91
CA VAL A 157 -22.52 -36.71 36.84
C VAL A 157 -22.07 -37.64 35.70
N ASN A 158 -21.41 -38.70 36.18
CA ASN A 158 -20.98 -39.91 35.52
C ASN A 158 -22.13 -40.75 34.92
N ASN A 159 -21.71 -41.55 33.95
CA ASN A 159 -22.02 -42.98 33.77
C ASN A 159 -23.17 -43.41 32.86
N SER A 160 -22.83 -44.41 32.04
CA SER A 160 -23.68 -45.45 31.46
C SER A 160 -24.61 -45.05 30.31
N TYR A 161 -24.29 -45.42 29.07
CA TYR A 161 -24.86 -46.61 28.43
C TYR A 161 -24.16 -46.90 27.09
N THR A 162 -23.75 -48.15 26.95
CA THR A 162 -23.20 -48.81 25.77
C THR A 162 -24.18 -48.82 24.60
N ASN A 163 -23.69 -48.60 23.38
CA ASN A 163 -24.06 -49.45 22.25
C ASN A 163 -22.94 -49.53 21.21
N GLN A 164 -22.68 -50.78 20.80
CA GLN A 164 -21.54 -51.25 20.04
C GLN A 164 -21.74 -51.10 18.52
N HIS A 165 -20.59 -51.10 17.84
CA HIS A 165 -20.35 -51.42 16.42
C HIS A 165 -20.55 -50.29 15.39
N THR A 166 -19.48 -49.52 15.15
CA THR A 166 -18.57 -49.73 14.01
C THR A 166 -17.18 -49.18 14.36
N ASN A 167 -16.16 -50.05 14.32
CA ASN A 167 -14.75 -49.64 14.31
C ASN A 167 -14.46 -49.11 12.90
N GLU A 168 -14.60 -47.81 12.71
CA GLU A 168 -13.95 -47.11 11.60
C GLU A 168 -13.00 -46.07 12.18
N TYR A 169 -11.76 -46.19 11.76
CA TYR A 169 -10.57 -45.51 12.22
C TYR A 169 -10.66 -44.01 11.91
N TYR A 170 -11.29 -43.21 12.79
CA TYR A 170 -11.14 -41.76 12.76
C TYR A 170 -10.30 -41.33 13.96
N ASN A 171 -8.99 -41.35 13.73
CA ASN A 171 -8.02 -40.77 14.63
C ASN A 171 -8.33 -39.27 14.79
N VAL A 172 -8.21 -38.84 16.03
CA VAL A 172 -8.78 -37.63 16.61
C VAL A 172 -8.30 -36.34 15.93
N SER A 173 -9.28 -35.48 15.66
CA SER A 173 -9.25 -34.05 15.33
C SER A 173 -7.89 -33.37 15.18
N GLU A 174 -7.58 -32.99 13.94
CA GLU A 174 -6.65 -31.92 13.63
C GLU A 174 -7.14 -30.63 14.32
N VAL A 175 -6.54 -30.24 15.45
CA VAL A 175 -6.77 -28.92 16.06
C VAL A 175 -6.05 -27.91 15.19
N ILE A 176 -6.77 -27.32 14.23
CA ILE A 176 -6.25 -26.22 13.43
C ILE A 176 -6.13 -25.00 14.33
N ARG A 177 -4.95 -24.74 14.91
CA ARG A 177 -4.59 -23.42 15.45
C ARG A 177 -4.57 -22.44 14.28
N LEU A 178 -5.49 -21.47 14.24
CA LEU A 178 -5.53 -20.46 13.16
C LEU A 178 -4.74 -19.21 13.55
N LYS A 179 -4.09 -18.67 12.52
CA LYS A 179 -2.77 -18.05 12.54
C LYS A 179 -2.78 -16.51 12.67
N LYS A 180 -1.70 -15.91 13.20
CA LYS A 180 -1.53 -14.43 13.27
C LYS A 180 -1.70 -13.80 11.86
N PRO A 181 -2.34 -12.63 11.72
CA PRO A 181 -2.48 -11.97 10.41
C PRO A 181 -1.11 -11.62 9.81
N TYR A 182 -0.93 -11.84 8.51
CA TYR A 182 0.26 -11.44 7.77
C TYR A 182 0.27 -9.91 7.59
N SER A 183 0.79 -9.20 8.60
CA SER A 183 0.81 -7.74 8.63
C SER A 183 1.89 -7.15 7.70
N ILE A 184 1.49 -6.13 6.95
CA ILE A 184 2.36 -5.28 6.13
C ILE A 184 2.52 -3.91 6.81
N ALA A 185 3.74 -3.38 6.80
CA ALA A 185 4.03 -2.00 7.16
C ALA A 185 4.13 -1.13 5.89
N TYR A 186 3.67 0.10 5.96
CA TYR A 186 3.74 1.06 4.86
C TYR A 186 4.43 2.34 5.31
N ASN A 187 5.49 2.72 4.59
CA ASN A 187 6.00 4.08 4.63
C ASN A 187 5.32 4.90 3.53
N ILE A 188 4.61 5.95 3.91
CA ILE A 188 3.94 6.86 2.97
C ILE A 188 4.54 8.25 3.14
N LEU A 189 5.33 8.68 2.15
CA LEU A 189 5.88 10.04 2.14
C LEU A 189 4.97 11.00 1.39
N THR A 190 4.66 12.14 1.98
CA THR A 190 3.80 13.17 1.37
C THR A 190 4.29 14.58 1.68
N HIS A 191 3.82 15.55 0.89
CA HIS A 191 4.09 16.97 1.11
C HIS A 191 2.92 17.87 0.70
N GLU A 192 1.93 17.34 -0.03
CA GLU A 192 0.79 18.07 -0.58
C GLU A 192 -0.38 17.12 -0.84
N ASN A 193 -1.55 17.68 -1.16
CA ASN A 193 -2.75 16.98 -1.60
C ASN A 193 -3.31 15.96 -0.57
N PHE A 194 -3.92 16.47 0.50
CA PHE A 194 -4.51 15.63 1.56
C PHE A 194 -5.52 14.60 1.04
N GLN A 195 -6.35 14.98 0.06
CA GLN A 195 -7.34 14.08 -0.54
C GLN A 195 -6.70 12.90 -1.27
N GLN A 196 -5.52 13.11 -1.87
CA GLN A 196 -4.82 12.01 -2.53
C GLN A 196 -4.21 11.05 -1.50
N LEU A 197 -3.68 11.56 -0.39
CA LEU A 197 -3.27 10.73 0.74
C LEU A 197 -4.46 9.93 1.30
N GLU A 198 -5.61 10.58 1.44
CA GLU A 198 -6.83 9.99 1.94
C GLU A 198 -7.30 8.81 1.05
N SER A 199 -7.44 9.03 -0.26
CA SER A 199 -7.81 7.97 -1.21
C SER A 199 -6.79 6.83 -1.23
N LEU A 200 -5.48 7.15 -1.16
CA LEU A 200 -4.43 6.14 -1.06
C LEU A 200 -4.59 5.29 0.22
N LEU A 201 -4.74 5.95 1.38
CA LEU A 201 -4.85 5.26 2.66
C LEU A 201 -6.11 4.38 2.68
N SER A 202 -7.26 4.88 2.21
CA SER A 202 -8.50 4.11 2.05
C SER A 202 -8.31 2.85 1.20
N SER A 203 -7.54 2.93 0.11
CA SER A 203 -7.26 1.77 -0.76
C SER A 203 -6.27 0.76 -0.16
N LEU A 204 -5.41 1.17 0.77
CA LEU A 204 -4.40 0.31 1.40
C LEU A 204 -4.81 -0.20 2.80
N TYR A 205 -5.72 0.49 3.48
CA TYR A 205 -5.95 0.31 4.91
C TYR A 205 -6.41 -1.11 5.26
N ARG A 206 -5.82 -1.68 6.30
CA ARG A 206 -6.27 -2.88 7.00
C ARG A 206 -6.00 -2.69 8.48
N PRO A 207 -6.89 -3.14 9.37
CA PRO A 207 -6.66 -3.03 10.81
C PRO A 207 -5.44 -3.85 11.26
N HIS A 208 -5.11 -4.93 10.55
CA HIS A 208 -3.95 -5.77 10.85
C HIS A 208 -2.61 -5.19 10.37
N ASN A 209 -2.59 -4.23 9.45
CA ASN A 209 -1.37 -3.60 8.91
C ASN A 209 -0.89 -2.42 9.77
N GLN A 210 0.22 -1.80 9.38
CA GLN A 210 0.75 -0.56 9.99
C GLN A 210 1.10 0.49 8.94
N TYR A 211 0.90 1.77 9.27
CA TYR A 211 1.11 2.88 8.35
C TYR A 211 1.86 4.02 9.03
N CYS A 212 3.10 4.28 8.60
CA CYS A 212 3.82 5.49 8.95
C CYS A 212 3.66 6.53 7.85
N ILE A 213 3.16 7.70 8.21
CA ILE A 213 3.05 8.86 7.33
C ILE A 213 4.18 9.83 7.69
N HIS A 214 5.08 10.07 6.74
CA HIS A 214 6.04 11.16 6.83
C HIS A 214 5.54 12.30 5.96
N VAL A 215 5.33 13.46 6.58
CA VAL A 215 4.99 14.69 5.86
C VAL A 215 6.28 15.52 5.74
N ASP A 216 6.51 16.19 4.61
CA ASP A 216 7.65 17.10 4.52
C ASP A 216 7.52 18.20 5.58
N ALA A 217 8.58 18.45 6.35
CA ALA A 217 8.56 19.40 7.46
C ALA A 217 8.19 20.83 7.03
N LYS A 218 8.36 21.17 5.74
CA LYS A 218 7.92 22.46 5.20
C LYS A 218 6.40 22.58 5.01
N SER A 219 5.67 21.46 5.00
CA SER A 219 4.23 21.40 4.73
C SER A 219 3.39 21.42 6.01
N LYS A 220 3.52 22.47 6.83
CA LYS A 220 2.89 22.59 8.16
C LYS A 220 1.38 22.35 8.16
N ASP A 221 0.69 22.85 7.16
CA ASP A 221 -0.74 22.68 6.99
C ASP A 221 -1.11 21.19 6.77
N MET A 222 -0.39 20.49 5.89
CA MET A 222 -0.54 19.05 5.69
C MET A 222 -0.29 18.25 6.99
N ILE A 223 0.68 18.67 7.82
CA ILE A 223 0.94 18.04 9.12
C ILE A 223 -0.29 18.14 10.02
N ALA A 224 -0.88 19.33 10.14
CA ALA A 224 -2.05 19.56 10.98
C ALA A 224 -3.24 18.70 10.53
N LYS A 225 -3.43 18.55 9.21
CA LYS A 225 -4.49 17.73 8.62
C LYS A 225 -4.28 16.24 8.91
N VAL A 226 -3.06 15.74 8.72
CA VAL A 226 -2.71 14.34 9.04
C VAL A 226 -2.84 14.07 10.55
N GLN A 227 -2.50 15.02 11.40
CA GLN A 227 -2.72 14.88 12.86
C GLN A 227 -4.19 14.67 13.23
N GLN A 228 -5.14 15.26 12.50
CA GLN A 228 -6.56 14.98 12.72
C GLN A 228 -6.95 13.60 12.19
N LEU A 229 -6.47 13.25 10.98
CA LEU A 229 -6.71 11.95 10.35
C LEU A 229 -6.31 10.77 11.25
N ILE A 230 -5.09 10.80 11.80
CA ILE A 230 -4.54 9.65 12.55
C ILE A 230 -5.26 9.40 13.89
N LYS A 231 -6.02 10.36 14.43
CA LYS A 231 -6.81 10.15 15.66
C LYS A 231 -7.87 9.07 15.49
N CYS A 232 -8.21 8.73 14.25
CA CYS A 232 -9.22 7.73 13.91
C CYS A 232 -8.66 6.31 13.77
N PHE A 233 -7.35 6.11 13.89
CA PHE A 233 -6.70 4.84 13.62
C PHE A 233 -5.56 4.55 14.60
N ASP A 234 -5.61 3.38 15.26
CA ASP A 234 -4.55 2.98 16.20
C ASP A 234 -3.25 2.55 15.51
N ASN A 235 -3.36 2.19 14.23
CA ASN A 235 -2.30 1.62 13.41
C ASN A 235 -1.79 2.56 12.29
N VAL A 236 -2.26 3.80 12.26
CA VAL A 236 -1.74 4.87 11.39
C VAL A 236 -1.11 5.94 12.28
N PHE A 237 0.12 6.37 11.96
CA PHE A 237 0.84 7.32 12.79
C PHE A 237 1.75 8.22 11.96
N LEU A 238 2.07 9.40 12.50
CA LEU A 238 3.09 10.28 11.93
C LEU A 238 4.48 9.80 12.32
N ALA A 239 5.45 9.97 11.41
CA ALA A 239 6.85 9.78 11.72
C ALA A 239 7.26 10.65 12.92
N SER A 240 7.99 10.08 13.87
CA SER A 240 8.46 10.76 15.08
C SER A 240 9.49 11.84 14.76
N LYS A 241 10.16 11.73 13.60
CA LYS A 241 11.07 12.74 13.06
C LYS A 241 10.74 13.05 11.59
N MET A 242 10.45 14.32 11.33
CA MET A 242 10.12 14.84 10.01
C MET A 242 11.34 15.54 9.40
N GLU A 243 11.56 15.33 8.11
CA GLU A 243 12.69 15.87 7.37
C GLU A 243 12.17 16.96 6.43
N THR A 244 12.94 18.04 6.23
CA THR A 244 12.71 18.96 5.13
C THR A 244 13.26 18.32 3.87
N VAL A 245 12.39 17.72 3.05
CA VAL A 245 12.86 16.86 1.94
C VAL A 245 13.34 17.71 0.77
N VAL A 246 14.59 17.48 0.40
CA VAL A 246 15.27 18.06 -0.77
C VAL A 246 15.31 17.03 -1.89
N TYR A 247 14.94 17.44 -3.10
CA TYR A 247 14.96 16.56 -4.26
C TYR A 247 16.38 16.03 -4.53
N ALA A 248 16.48 14.72 -4.77
CA ALA A 248 17.73 13.96 -4.89
C ALA A 248 18.63 13.97 -3.64
N GLY A 249 18.22 14.62 -2.55
CA GLY A 249 19.00 14.73 -1.33
C GLY A 249 18.82 13.53 -0.38
N ILE A 250 19.74 13.42 0.58
CA ILE A 250 19.73 12.41 1.65
C ILE A 250 18.48 12.51 2.53
N SER A 251 17.89 13.70 2.67
CA SER A 251 16.66 13.93 3.43
C SER A 251 15.49 13.06 2.95
N ARG A 252 15.42 12.74 1.64
CA ARG A 252 14.43 11.79 1.10
C ARG A 252 14.64 10.38 1.64
N LEU A 253 15.88 9.90 1.70
CA LEU A 253 16.22 8.58 2.26
C LEU A 253 15.95 8.54 3.77
N ARG A 254 16.31 9.60 4.49
CA ARG A 254 16.09 9.73 5.94
C ARG A 254 14.61 9.71 6.31
N ALA A 255 13.74 10.29 5.49
CA ALA A 255 12.30 10.23 5.69
C ALA A 255 11.77 8.78 5.80
N ASP A 256 12.26 7.88 4.93
CA ASP A 256 11.93 6.46 5.00
C ASP A 256 12.54 5.78 6.24
N LEU A 257 13.81 6.08 6.55
CA LEU A 257 14.50 5.52 7.73
C LEU A 257 13.85 5.92 9.05
N ASN A 258 13.34 7.15 9.15
CA ASN A 258 12.62 7.61 10.33
C ASN A 258 11.34 6.80 10.53
N CYS A 259 10.55 6.58 9.48
CA CYS A 259 9.38 5.70 9.56
C CYS A 259 9.74 4.24 9.87
N MET A 260 10.82 3.72 9.28
CA MET A 260 11.33 2.37 9.58
C MET A 260 11.67 2.22 11.07
N LYS A 261 12.32 3.23 11.66
CA LYS A 261 12.63 3.25 13.10
C LYS A 261 11.36 3.22 13.94
N ASP A 262 10.35 4.00 13.58
CA ASP A 262 9.10 4.02 14.32
C ASP A 262 8.37 2.67 14.20
N HIS A 263 8.34 2.07 13.01
CA HIS A 263 7.75 0.74 12.79
C HIS A 263 8.37 -0.38 13.64
N VAL A 264 9.69 -0.37 13.87
CA VAL A 264 10.34 -1.43 14.68
C VAL A 264 10.14 -1.25 16.18
N THR A 265 9.83 -0.04 16.65
CA THR A 265 9.59 0.25 18.08
C THR A 265 8.16 -0.03 18.53
N ARG A 266 7.21 -0.23 17.60
CA ARG A 266 5.82 -0.53 17.93
C ARG A 266 5.62 -2.00 18.24
N LYS A 267 4.68 -2.29 19.15
CA LYS A 267 4.36 -3.64 19.64
C LYS A 267 3.99 -4.63 18.54
N LYS A 268 3.11 -4.21 17.62
CA LYS A 268 2.60 -5.08 16.57
C LYS A 268 3.71 -5.43 15.57
N ARG A 269 3.94 -6.72 15.36
CA ARG A 269 4.94 -7.22 14.42
C ARG A 269 4.37 -7.27 13.00
N TRP A 270 5.20 -6.93 12.03
CA TRP A 270 4.90 -6.98 10.60
C TRP A 270 5.97 -7.78 9.87
N ARG A 271 5.65 -8.30 8.68
CA ARG A 271 6.54 -9.20 7.92
C ARG A 271 7.36 -8.46 6.87
N TYR A 272 6.67 -7.64 6.09
CA TYR A 272 7.25 -6.78 5.07
C TYR A 272 6.85 -5.33 5.26
N LEU A 273 7.75 -4.44 4.86
CA LEU A 273 7.50 -3.02 4.69
C LEU A 273 7.52 -2.68 3.20
N LEU A 274 6.54 -1.91 2.74
CA LEU A 274 6.49 -1.32 1.40
C LEU A 274 6.60 0.20 1.54
N ASN A 275 7.53 0.82 0.81
CA ASN A 275 7.66 2.29 0.82
C ASN A 275 7.11 2.91 -0.47
N MET A 276 6.46 4.06 -0.32
CA MET A 276 5.88 4.79 -1.45
C MET A 276 5.72 6.29 -1.16
N ALA A 277 5.55 7.07 -2.23
CA ALA A 277 5.05 8.43 -2.12
C ALA A 277 3.50 8.43 -2.18
N ALA A 278 2.86 9.45 -1.61
CA ALA A 278 1.40 9.62 -1.69
C ALA A 278 0.87 9.79 -3.12
N SER A 279 1.74 10.12 -4.08
CA SER A 279 1.39 10.13 -5.51
C SER A 279 1.32 8.73 -6.15
N GLY A 280 1.74 7.69 -5.43
CA GLY A 280 1.57 6.30 -5.85
C GLY A 280 0.18 5.77 -5.56
N TYR A 281 -0.11 4.56 -6.02
CA TYR A 281 -1.38 3.87 -5.75
C TYR A 281 -1.20 2.34 -5.83
N PRO A 282 -1.98 1.53 -5.09
CA PRO A 282 -1.99 0.09 -5.28
C PRO A 282 -2.50 -0.33 -6.67
N LEU A 283 -1.90 -1.37 -7.24
CA LEU A 283 -2.36 -2.10 -8.42
C LEU A 283 -2.99 -3.45 -8.09
N LYS A 284 -2.89 -3.85 -6.82
CA LYS A 284 -3.29 -5.14 -6.28
C LYS A 284 -4.04 -4.92 -4.97
N THR A 285 -4.99 -5.79 -4.68
CA THR A 285 -5.67 -5.84 -3.38
C THR A 285 -4.68 -6.26 -2.27
N ASN A 286 -5.03 -6.02 -1.00
CA ASN A 286 -4.18 -6.45 0.13
C ASN A 286 -3.93 -7.96 0.10
N GLU A 287 -4.95 -8.77 -0.18
CA GLU A 287 -4.83 -10.22 -0.32
C GLU A 287 -3.84 -10.64 -1.40
N GLU A 288 -3.90 -10.02 -2.58
CA GLU A 288 -2.95 -10.28 -3.67
C GLU A 288 -1.52 -9.85 -3.30
N ILE A 289 -1.36 -8.72 -2.60
CA ILE A 289 -0.07 -8.25 -2.10
C ILE A 289 0.50 -9.26 -1.08
N VAL A 290 -0.30 -9.68 -0.10
CA VAL A 290 0.10 -10.68 0.91
C VAL A 290 0.50 -11.98 0.24
N LYS A 291 -0.33 -12.50 -0.69
CA LYS A 291 -0.03 -13.72 -1.46
C LYS A 291 1.29 -13.59 -2.21
N TYR A 292 1.53 -12.46 -2.86
CA TYR A 292 2.77 -12.22 -3.58
C TYR A 292 3.99 -12.18 -2.64
N LEU A 293 3.88 -11.48 -1.49
CA LEU A 293 4.97 -11.34 -0.52
C LEU A 293 5.31 -12.66 0.17
N LYS A 294 4.32 -13.47 0.52
CA LYS A 294 4.53 -14.83 1.05
C LYS A 294 5.38 -15.68 0.11
N ASN A 295 5.11 -15.61 -1.19
CA ASN A 295 5.86 -16.36 -2.21
C ASN A 295 7.31 -15.89 -2.40
N GLN A 296 7.75 -14.82 -1.73
CA GLN A 296 9.15 -14.37 -1.78
C GLN A 296 10.03 -15.05 -0.74
N ASN A 297 9.46 -15.85 0.17
CA ASN A 297 10.17 -16.66 1.17
C ASN A 297 11.24 -15.86 1.94
N GLY A 298 10.91 -14.63 2.37
CA GLY A 298 11.83 -13.80 3.16
C GLY A 298 12.93 -13.09 2.35
N SER A 299 12.81 -13.02 1.03
CA SER A 299 13.69 -12.19 0.19
C SER A 299 13.23 -10.73 0.18
N ASN A 300 14.14 -9.77 0.21
CA ASN A 300 13.78 -8.38 -0.11
C ASN A 300 13.57 -8.22 -1.63
N LEU A 301 12.85 -7.17 -2.03
CA LEU A 301 12.55 -6.90 -3.43
C LEU A 301 13.05 -5.51 -3.84
N PHE A 302 14.14 -5.47 -4.59
CA PHE A 302 14.68 -4.24 -5.15
C PHE A 302 15.06 -4.43 -6.61
N VAL A 303 14.66 -3.50 -7.46
CA VAL A 303 15.24 -3.44 -8.81
C VAL A 303 16.71 -3.02 -8.71
N THR A 304 17.59 -3.76 -9.39
CA THR A 304 19.00 -3.35 -9.57
C THR A 304 19.27 -2.98 -11.01
N ILE A 305 20.02 -1.91 -11.21
CA ILE A 305 20.44 -1.38 -12.49
C ILE A 305 21.96 -1.49 -12.53
N LYS A 306 22.49 -2.03 -13.62
CA LYS A 306 23.93 -2.17 -13.84
C LYS A 306 24.60 -0.79 -13.89
N THR A 307 25.55 -0.56 -12.99
CA THR A 307 26.32 0.69 -12.87
C THR A 307 27.66 0.66 -13.62
N GLU A 308 28.20 -0.53 -13.89
CA GLU A 308 29.45 -0.73 -14.63
C GLU A 308 29.40 -0.06 -16.00
N GLY A 309 30.43 0.73 -16.33
CA GLY A 309 30.55 1.43 -17.62
C GLY A 309 29.65 2.66 -17.78
N ASN A 310 28.77 2.98 -16.82
CA ASN A 310 27.89 4.14 -16.91
C ASN A 310 28.47 5.34 -16.13
N GLU A 311 29.26 6.17 -16.80
CA GLU A 311 29.91 7.34 -16.18
C GLU A 311 28.90 8.32 -15.57
N TYR A 312 27.75 8.52 -16.24
CA TYR A 312 26.69 9.42 -15.74
C TYR A 312 26.17 8.97 -14.37
N LEU A 313 25.92 7.66 -14.19
CA LEU A 313 25.50 7.12 -12.91
C LEU A 313 26.62 7.21 -11.86
N ARG A 314 27.88 7.00 -12.27
CA ARG A 314 29.02 7.11 -11.34
C ARG A 314 29.21 8.53 -10.82
N ARG A 315 28.97 9.57 -11.63
CA ARG A 315 29.09 10.97 -11.19
C ARG A 315 28.26 11.30 -9.96
N ARG A 316 27.14 10.59 -9.74
CA ARG A 316 26.26 10.77 -8.57
C ARG A 316 26.93 10.51 -7.22
N PHE A 317 28.04 9.78 -7.22
CA PHE A 317 28.73 9.40 -5.99
C PHE A 317 30.26 9.57 -6.06
N LEU A 318 30.80 10.07 -7.18
CA LEU A 318 32.21 10.44 -7.31
C LEU A 318 32.52 11.85 -6.76
N TYR A 319 31.51 12.71 -6.68
CA TYR A 319 31.64 14.08 -6.16
C TYR A 319 30.79 14.26 -4.90
N LYS A 320 31.17 15.22 -4.06
CA LYS A 320 30.40 15.59 -2.87
C LYS A 320 29.23 16.50 -3.24
N TYR A 321 28.05 16.13 -2.78
CA TYR A 321 26.80 16.88 -2.90
C TYR A 321 26.35 17.39 -1.53
N TYR A 322 25.75 18.57 -1.49
CA TYR A 322 25.26 19.19 -0.26
C TYR A 322 23.85 19.73 -0.45
N GLU A 323 22.97 19.49 0.52
CA GLU A 323 21.66 20.14 0.58
C GLU A 323 21.84 21.59 1.08
N ILE A 324 21.64 22.57 0.20
CA ILE A 324 21.83 24.01 0.49
C ILE A 324 20.61 24.76 -0.03
N ASN A 325 19.91 25.47 0.85
CA ASN A 325 18.74 26.29 0.53
C ASN A 325 17.65 25.54 -0.25
N GLY A 326 17.36 24.29 0.13
CA GLY A 326 16.31 23.48 -0.50
C GLY A 326 16.71 22.81 -1.82
N GLU A 327 17.98 22.92 -2.23
CA GLU A 327 18.51 22.32 -3.45
C GLU A 327 19.73 21.46 -3.16
N LEU A 328 19.90 20.38 -3.93
CA LEU A 328 21.12 19.57 -3.87
C LEU A 328 22.17 20.15 -4.82
N LYS A 329 23.31 20.59 -4.27
CA LYS A 329 24.39 21.24 -5.04
C LYS A 329 25.62 20.35 -5.12
N ASN A 330 26.13 20.16 -6.34
CA ASN A 330 27.40 19.49 -6.58
C ASN A 330 28.56 20.44 -6.25
N SER A 331 29.41 20.07 -5.29
CA SER A 331 30.57 20.87 -4.90
C SER A 331 31.76 20.77 -5.86
N LYS A 332 31.71 19.84 -6.84
CA LYS A 332 32.80 19.43 -7.74
C LYS A 332 34.04 18.88 -7.03
N LYS A 333 33.99 18.72 -5.70
CA LYS A 333 35.08 18.11 -4.92
C LYS A 333 34.95 16.59 -4.95
N PRO A 334 36.04 15.83 -5.13
CA PRO A 334 36.00 14.37 -5.09
C PRO A 334 35.43 13.85 -3.76
N HIS A 335 34.66 12.77 -3.84
CA HIS A 335 34.21 11.99 -2.69
C HIS A 335 35.24 10.90 -2.38
N SER A 336 35.44 10.56 -1.11
CA SER A 336 36.15 9.34 -0.71
C SER A 336 35.45 8.08 -1.25
N PRO A 337 36.16 6.96 -1.46
CA PRO A 337 35.55 5.67 -1.74
C PRO A 337 34.50 5.29 -0.67
N PRO A 338 33.50 4.47 -1.01
CA PRO A 338 32.53 3.97 -0.03
C PRO A 338 33.24 3.10 1.03
N PRO A 339 32.75 3.11 2.29
CA PRO A 339 33.33 2.32 3.36
C PRO A 339 33.17 0.82 3.07
N HIS A 340 33.91 -0.02 3.81
CA HIS A 340 33.82 -1.49 3.73
C HIS A 340 34.08 -2.07 2.32
N ASN A 341 34.78 -1.32 1.46
CA ASN A 341 35.04 -1.66 0.06
C ASN A 341 33.77 -2.00 -0.73
N LEU A 342 32.66 -1.30 -0.42
CA LEU A 342 31.37 -1.57 -1.06
C LEU A 342 31.38 -1.23 -2.55
N THR A 343 30.82 -2.14 -3.35
CA THR A 343 30.48 -1.89 -4.75
C THR A 343 29.07 -1.33 -4.83
N ILE A 344 28.94 -0.10 -5.33
CA ILE A 344 27.66 0.61 -5.39
C ILE A 344 26.76 0.01 -6.47
N VAL A 345 25.57 -0.39 -6.05
CA VAL A 345 24.51 -0.93 -6.91
C VAL A 345 23.37 0.08 -6.95
N LYS A 346 22.93 0.44 -8.16
CA LYS A 346 21.86 1.41 -8.38
C LYS A 346 20.51 0.69 -8.49
N GLY A 347 19.43 1.37 -8.16
CA GLY A 347 18.06 0.87 -8.31
C GLY A 347 17.02 1.98 -8.30
N SER A 348 15.96 1.73 -7.55
CA SER A 348 14.82 2.62 -7.32
C SER A 348 14.76 3.02 -5.84
N ALA A 349 14.13 4.16 -5.56
CA ALA A 349 13.82 4.54 -4.18
C ALA A 349 12.80 3.59 -3.53
N TYR A 350 12.01 2.87 -4.33
CA TYR A 350 10.92 2.01 -3.87
C TYR A 350 11.30 0.53 -3.85
N GLY A 351 10.79 -0.21 -2.87
CA GLY A 351 10.94 -1.66 -2.77
C GLY A 351 10.11 -2.30 -1.66
N ALA A 352 10.32 -3.60 -1.47
CA ALA A 352 9.79 -4.35 -0.34
C ALA A 352 10.92 -4.84 0.58
N PHE A 353 10.79 -4.54 1.86
CA PHE A 353 11.81 -4.75 2.87
C PHE A 353 11.30 -5.77 3.88
N THR A 354 12.05 -6.84 4.11
CA THR A 354 11.76 -7.73 5.24
C THR A 354 12.01 -7.00 6.55
N ARG A 355 11.27 -7.36 7.61
CA ARG A 355 11.52 -6.77 8.94
C ARG A 355 12.96 -6.97 9.42
N ALA A 356 13.55 -8.13 9.13
CA ALA A 356 14.95 -8.41 9.47
C ALA A 356 15.93 -7.48 8.73
N PHE A 357 15.67 -7.19 7.45
CA PHE A 357 16.48 -6.24 6.69
C PHE A 357 16.32 -4.81 7.23
N VAL A 358 15.11 -4.39 7.59
CA VAL A 358 14.91 -3.07 8.23
C VAL A 358 15.65 -2.97 9.55
N HIS A 359 15.62 -4.01 10.38
CA HIS A 359 16.41 -4.03 11.60
C HIS A 359 17.92 -3.91 11.30
N PHE A 360 18.43 -4.69 10.34
CA PHE A 360 19.82 -4.60 9.87
C PHE A 360 20.21 -3.17 9.45
N LEU A 361 19.35 -2.49 8.69
CA LEU A 361 19.59 -1.11 8.23
C LEU A 361 19.73 -0.11 9.38
N LEU A 362 19.08 -0.37 10.52
CA LEU A 362 19.05 0.52 11.68
C LEU A 362 20.15 0.21 12.70
N THR A 363 20.67 -1.03 12.74
CA THR A 363 21.56 -1.49 13.81
C THR A 363 22.94 -1.93 13.35
N ASP A 364 23.12 -2.36 12.09
CA ASP A 364 24.41 -2.85 11.62
C ASP A 364 25.38 -1.69 11.33
N GLN A 365 26.58 -1.76 11.90
CA GLN A 365 27.57 -0.70 11.76
C GLN A 365 27.95 -0.44 10.29
N ARG A 366 27.98 -1.48 9.44
CA ARG A 366 28.32 -1.32 8.02
C ARG A 366 27.23 -0.55 7.27
N ALA A 367 25.96 -0.79 7.61
CA ALA A 367 24.83 -0.04 7.07
C ALA A 367 24.88 1.43 7.54
N ILE A 368 25.15 1.66 8.83
CA ILE A 368 25.26 2.99 9.43
C ILE A 368 26.42 3.79 8.80
N ASP A 369 27.60 3.18 8.66
CA ASP A 369 28.77 3.82 8.03
C ASP A 369 28.47 4.19 6.58
N TYR A 370 27.81 3.28 5.84
CA TYR A 370 27.44 3.55 4.46
C TYR A 370 26.38 4.65 4.34
N LEU A 371 25.38 4.68 5.24
CA LEU A 371 24.42 5.77 5.31
C LEU A 371 25.09 7.12 5.57
N ASN A 372 26.06 7.15 6.48
CA ASN A 372 26.84 8.36 6.77
C ASN A 372 27.64 8.84 5.56
N TRP A 373 28.21 7.90 4.80
CA TRP A 373 28.87 8.20 3.53
C TRP A 373 27.90 8.75 2.48
N CYS A 374 26.69 8.18 2.37
CA CYS A 374 25.62 8.64 1.47
C CYS A 374 25.15 10.08 1.73
N ASN A 375 25.45 10.68 2.89
CA ASN A 375 25.12 12.08 3.19
C ASN A 375 25.64 13.07 2.13
N LEU A 376 26.69 12.70 1.41
CA LEU A 376 27.35 13.55 0.42
C LEU A 376 27.15 13.04 -1.03
N THR A 377 26.18 12.17 -1.29
CA THR A 377 25.89 11.66 -2.64
C THR A 377 24.60 12.22 -3.23
N TYR A 378 24.42 12.02 -4.53
CA TYR A 378 23.21 12.37 -5.28
C TYR A 378 22.26 11.17 -5.40
N SER A 379 21.01 11.36 -4.99
CA SER A 379 19.95 10.34 -4.95
C SER A 379 20.37 9.07 -4.20
N PRO A 380 20.76 9.16 -2.92
CA PRO A 380 21.14 7.99 -2.12
C PRO A 380 20.01 6.98 -1.95
N ASP A 381 18.75 7.42 -2.03
CA ASP A 381 17.57 6.56 -2.07
C ASP A 381 17.58 5.58 -3.26
N GLU A 382 18.25 5.91 -4.38
CA GLU A 382 18.40 5.02 -5.54
C GLU A 382 19.63 4.11 -5.50
N HIS A 383 20.38 4.04 -4.40
CA HIS A 383 21.51 3.10 -4.31
C HIS A 383 21.79 2.54 -2.92
N TYR A 384 21.24 3.13 -1.86
CA TYR A 384 21.52 2.72 -0.48
C TYR A 384 21.05 1.28 -0.22
N TRP A 385 19.76 1.02 -0.44
CA TRP A 385 19.15 -0.29 -0.18
C TRP A 385 19.72 -1.38 -1.09
N GLN A 386 19.90 -1.08 -2.37
CA GLN A 386 20.39 -2.03 -3.36
C GLN A 386 21.83 -2.45 -3.08
N THR A 387 22.69 -1.50 -2.69
CA THR A 387 24.09 -1.80 -2.37
C THR A 387 24.19 -2.76 -1.19
N LEU A 388 23.40 -2.54 -0.13
CA LEU A 388 23.38 -3.42 1.05
C LEU A 388 22.68 -4.76 0.80
N HIS A 389 21.64 -4.76 -0.05
CA HIS A 389 20.92 -5.97 -0.43
C HIS A 389 21.72 -6.90 -1.35
N HIS A 390 22.57 -6.36 -2.23
CA HIS A 390 23.24 -7.12 -3.28
C HIS A 390 24.48 -7.86 -2.77
N THR A 391 24.26 -8.97 -2.07
CA THR A 391 25.31 -9.81 -1.47
C THR A 391 26.20 -10.49 -2.51
N PHE A 392 25.76 -10.59 -3.77
CA PHE A 392 26.65 -11.00 -4.86
C PHE A 392 27.84 -10.04 -5.06
N SER A 393 27.60 -8.73 -5.13
CA SER A 393 28.70 -7.75 -5.27
C SER A 393 29.33 -7.40 -3.93
N ASN A 394 28.58 -7.54 -2.83
CA ASN A 394 29.00 -7.18 -1.48
C ASN A 394 28.83 -8.37 -0.52
N PRO A 395 29.55 -9.50 -0.71
CA PRO A 395 29.39 -10.70 0.12
C PRO A 395 29.67 -10.45 1.59
N GLY A 396 30.60 -9.53 1.88
CA GLY A 396 30.95 -9.11 3.23
C GLY A 396 29.84 -8.37 3.99
N ILE A 397 28.70 -8.03 3.37
CA ILE A 397 27.53 -7.43 4.05
C ILE A 397 26.61 -8.51 4.64
N SER A 398 26.35 -9.58 3.89
CA SER A 398 25.47 -10.69 4.32
C SER A 398 24.13 -10.22 4.91
N ALA A 399 23.48 -9.24 4.28
CA ALA A 399 22.23 -8.66 4.79
C ALA A 399 21.07 -9.67 4.76
N PRO A 400 20.15 -9.66 5.75
CA PRO A 400 18.98 -10.53 5.77
C PRO A 400 18.10 -10.34 4.52
N GLY A 401 17.68 -11.45 3.90
CA GLY A 401 16.93 -11.43 2.65
C GLY A 401 17.71 -10.83 1.46
N GLY A 402 19.04 -10.73 1.56
CA GLY A 402 19.93 -10.25 0.52
C GLY A 402 20.01 -11.21 -0.67
N SER A 403 20.36 -10.67 -1.84
CA SER A 403 20.38 -11.43 -3.09
C SER A 403 21.79 -11.77 -3.54
N THR A 404 22.01 -13.06 -3.74
CA THR A 404 23.22 -13.63 -4.35
C THR A 404 23.13 -13.67 -5.88
N LYS A 405 22.07 -13.14 -6.48
CA LYS A 405 21.91 -13.11 -7.93
C LYS A 405 22.73 -11.96 -8.53
N LYS A 406 23.50 -12.26 -9.58
CA LYS A 406 24.30 -11.26 -10.31
C LYS A 406 23.45 -10.12 -10.89
N HIS A 407 22.23 -10.43 -11.32
CA HIS A 407 21.25 -9.46 -11.80
C HIS A 407 19.90 -9.73 -11.13
N GLU A 408 19.35 -8.73 -10.45
CA GLU A 408 17.94 -8.76 -10.03
C GLU A 408 17.05 -8.59 -11.26
N LEU A 409 16.08 -9.49 -11.44
CA LEU A 409 15.16 -9.49 -12.56
C LEU A 409 14.17 -8.30 -12.44
N ALA A 410 13.57 -7.89 -13.56
CA ALA A 410 12.45 -6.94 -13.57
C ALA A 410 11.26 -7.36 -12.67
N ARG A 411 11.21 -8.63 -12.24
CA ARG A 411 10.22 -9.19 -11.31
C ARG A 411 10.41 -8.73 -9.86
N SER A 412 11.59 -8.23 -9.46
CA SER A 412 11.83 -7.65 -8.13
C SER A 412 11.36 -6.20 -8.00
N ASP A 413 10.85 -5.61 -9.09
CA ASP A 413 10.34 -4.25 -9.09
C ASP A 413 8.91 -4.22 -8.56
N THR A 414 8.72 -3.64 -7.39
CA THR A 414 7.41 -3.57 -6.72
C THR A 414 6.50 -2.50 -7.32
N THR A 415 7.05 -1.56 -8.09
CA THR A 415 6.36 -0.30 -8.44
C THR A 415 6.38 -0.03 -9.94
N GLU A 416 5.20 0.06 -10.55
CA GLU A 416 5.01 0.40 -11.96
C GLU A 416 5.36 1.86 -12.20
N VAL A 417 6.42 2.08 -12.98
CA VAL A 417 6.85 3.40 -13.42
C VAL A 417 7.12 3.38 -14.92
N SER A 418 6.38 4.19 -15.66
CA SER A 418 6.61 4.42 -17.08
C SER A 418 7.51 5.64 -17.26
N TRP A 419 8.68 5.39 -17.82
CA TRP A 419 9.70 6.41 -18.11
C TRP A 419 9.68 6.78 -19.59
N TYR A 420 9.88 8.06 -19.90
CA TYR A 420 10.12 8.51 -21.27
C TYR A 420 11.31 7.73 -21.90
N PRO A 421 11.23 7.29 -23.16
CA PRO A 421 10.21 7.62 -24.18
C PRO A 421 9.09 6.57 -24.33
N LYS A 422 8.79 5.75 -23.30
CA LYS A 422 7.67 4.81 -23.37
C LYS A 422 6.35 5.53 -23.69
N LYS A 423 5.31 4.79 -24.07
CA LYS A 423 3.99 5.41 -24.24
C LYS A 423 3.42 5.80 -22.87
N CYS A 424 2.82 6.98 -22.82
CA CYS A 424 2.06 7.53 -21.70
C CYS A 424 0.87 8.28 -22.31
N PHE A 425 -0.37 7.91 -21.92
CA PHE A 425 -1.59 8.58 -22.38
C PHE A 425 -2.01 9.74 -21.46
N GLY A 426 -1.38 9.85 -20.30
CA GLY A 426 -1.31 11.08 -19.51
C GLY A 426 -0.22 12.03 -19.99
N HIS A 427 0.65 12.49 -19.09
CA HIS A 427 1.74 13.42 -19.42
C HIS A 427 3.02 13.14 -18.62
N TYR A 428 4.17 13.63 -19.11
CA TYR A 428 5.46 13.44 -18.45
C TYR A 428 5.80 14.59 -17.50
N VAL A 429 6.19 14.25 -16.27
CA VAL A 429 6.79 15.19 -15.31
C VAL A 429 8.15 14.65 -14.88
N ARG A 430 9.22 15.36 -15.29
CA ARG A 430 10.62 14.94 -15.04
C ARG A 430 10.92 13.53 -15.58
N GLY A 431 10.37 13.20 -16.75
CA GLY A 431 10.57 11.91 -17.42
C GLY A 431 9.73 10.75 -16.87
N VAL A 432 8.92 10.96 -15.82
CA VAL A 432 7.99 9.97 -15.27
C VAL A 432 6.57 10.27 -15.73
N CYS A 433 5.85 9.27 -16.24
CA CYS A 433 4.45 9.38 -16.61
C CYS A 433 3.58 9.67 -15.37
N VAL A 434 2.79 10.74 -15.46
CA VAL A 434 1.59 10.92 -14.65
C VAL A 434 0.47 10.25 -15.42
N TYR A 435 0.02 9.11 -14.93
CA TYR A 435 -0.95 8.27 -15.62
C TYR A 435 -2.33 8.95 -15.66
N GLY A 436 -3.04 8.76 -16.79
CA GLY A 436 -4.42 9.20 -17.00
C GLY A 436 -5.39 8.03 -17.15
N VAL A 437 -6.65 8.34 -17.48
CA VAL A 437 -7.73 7.33 -17.60
C VAL A 437 -7.44 6.27 -18.67
N GLN A 438 -6.75 6.66 -19.74
CA GLN A 438 -6.43 5.77 -20.86
C GLN A 438 -5.22 4.86 -20.58
N ASP A 439 -4.45 5.13 -19.51
CA ASP A 439 -3.37 4.26 -19.08
C ASP A 439 -3.88 3.09 -18.21
N LEU A 440 -5.10 3.16 -17.66
CA LEU A 440 -5.61 2.17 -16.72
C LEU A 440 -5.63 0.73 -17.28
N PRO A 441 -6.11 0.46 -18.52
CA PRO A 441 -6.14 -0.91 -19.04
C PRO A 441 -4.75 -1.56 -19.04
N PHE A 442 -3.70 -0.79 -19.38
CA PHE A 442 -2.32 -1.26 -19.31
C PHE A 442 -1.89 -1.50 -17.86
N LEU A 443 -2.17 -0.57 -16.96
CA LEU A 443 -1.81 -0.67 -15.54
C LEU A 443 -2.41 -1.93 -14.88
N LEU A 444 -3.64 -2.30 -15.22
CA LEU A 444 -4.28 -3.51 -14.70
C LEU A 444 -3.58 -4.81 -15.09
N THR A 445 -2.84 -4.82 -16.21
CA THR A 445 -2.05 -5.99 -16.64
C THR A 445 -0.69 -6.10 -15.96
N SER A 446 -0.26 -5.06 -15.24
CA SER A 446 1.05 -5.05 -14.57
C SER A 446 1.10 -6.10 -13.46
N GLN A 447 2.24 -6.80 -13.39
CA GLN A 447 2.54 -7.77 -12.34
C GLN A 447 3.08 -7.12 -11.06
N ARG A 448 3.24 -5.79 -11.06
CA ARG A 448 3.75 -5.04 -9.93
C ARG A 448 2.64 -4.76 -8.91
N LEU A 449 3.04 -4.45 -7.68
CA LEU A 449 2.14 -4.28 -6.54
C LEU A 449 1.56 -2.87 -6.47
N LEU A 450 2.40 -1.89 -6.77
CA LEU A 450 2.11 -0.46 -6.68
C LEU A 450 2.39 0.21 -8.04
N LEU A 451 1.93 1.45 -8.20
CA LEU A 451 2.29 2.33 -9.32
C LEU A 451 2.82 3.68 -8.83
N ASN A 452 3.59 4.35 -9.67
CA ASN A 452 3.95 5.76 -9.52
C ASN A 452 3.96 6.43 -10.92
N LYS A 453 3.09 7.39 -11.24
CA LYS A 453 2.21 8.14 -10.31
C LYS A 453 0.89 8.61 -10.90
N PHE A 454 -0.08 8.81 -10.02
CA PHE A 454 -1.27 9.61 -10.27
C PHE A 454 -1.14 11.00 -9.65
N ARG A 455 -2.01 11.93 -10.09
CA ARG A 455 -2.24 13.21 -9.43
C ARG A 455 -3.73 13.47 -9.41
N ASN A 456 -4.31 13.77 -8.25
CA ASN A 456 -5.72 14.15 -8.16
C ASN A 456 -6.06 15.41 -8.98
N THR A 457 -5.07 16.27 -9.22
CA THR A 457 -5.16 17.45 -10.10
C THR A 457 -5.08 17.14 -11.60
N PHE A 458 -4.92 15.87 -11.99
CA PHE A 458 -4.83 15.44 -13.38
C PHE A 458 -5.65 14.17 -13.62
N GLU A 459 -6.73 14.29 -14.37
CA GLU A 459 -7.64 13.19 -14.72
C GLU A 459 -8.08 12.35 -13.49
N PRO A 460 -8.70 12.96 -12.46
CA PRO A 460 -9.02 12.28 -11.19
C PRO A 460 -9.92 11.04 -11.33
N LEU A 461 -10.68 10.94 -12.42
CA LEU A 461 -11.44 9.74 -12.77
C LEU A 461 -10.55 8.48 -12.81
N ALA A 462 -9.26 8.61 -13.13
CA ALA A 462 -8.32 7.50 -13.10
C ALA A 462 -8.17 6.90 -11.70
N ILE A 463 -8.03 7.76 -10.67
CA ILE A 463 -7.92 7.34 -9.27
C ILE A 463 -9.24 6.74 -8.81
N LEU A 464 -10.37 7.39 -9.12
CA LEU A 464 -11.71 6.91 -8.75
C LEU A 464 -12.00 5.51 -9.31
N CYS A 465 -11.66 5.28 -10.59
CA CYS A 465 -11.89 3.98 -11.20
C CYS A 465 -10.97 2.90 -10.65
N MET A 466 -9.72 3.22 -10.31
CA MET A 466 -8.83 2.30 -9.62
C MET A 466 -9.33 1.97 -8.22
N GLU A 467 -9.80 2.96 -7.45
CA GLU A 467 -10.37 2.76 -6.12
C GLU A 467 -11.56 1.79 -6.16
N LYS A 468 -12.47 1.98 -7.12
CA LYS A 468 -13.64 1.12 -7.31
C LYS A 468 -13.29 -0.28 -7.80
N TYR A 469 -12.32 -0.38 -8.71
CA TYR A 469 -11.80 -1.68 -9.15
C TYR A 469 -11.27 -2.49 -7.97
N LEU A 470 -10.37 -1.88 -7.18
CA LEU A 470 -9.79 -2.54 -6.01
C LEU A 470 -10.83 -2.88 -4.95
N LYS A 471 -11.87 -2.04 -4.77
CA LYS A 471 -12.98 -2.33 -3.85
C LYS A 471 -13.86 -3.49 -4.34
N SER A 472 -14.21 -3.54 -5.62
CA SER A 472 -15.07 -4.60 -6.16
C SER A 472 -14.37 -5.95 -6.25
N SER A 473 -13.07 -5.96 -6.58
CA SER A 473 -12.24 -7.17 -6.57
C SER A 473 -12.15 -7.83 -5.19
N ARG A 474 -12.33 -7.08 -4.09
CA ARG A 474 -12.41 -7.63 -2.72
C ARG A 474 -13.69 -8.42 -2.49
N ILE A 475 -14.81 -8.00 -3.08
CA ILE A 475 -16.15 -8.57 -2.83
C ILE A 475 -16.41 -9.78 -3.74
N CYS A 476 -15.82 -9.82 -4.94
CA CYS A 476 -16.00 -10.91 -5.90
C CYS A 476 -14.64 -11.50 -6.37
N PRO A 477 -13.91 -12.25 -5.52
CA PRO A 477 -12.60 -12.79 -5.91
C PRO A 477 -12.67 -13.85 -7.02
N LEU A 478 -13.84 -14.48 -7.27
CA LEU A 478 -13.93 -15.73 -8.04
C LEU A 478 -15.16 -15.93 -8.95
N ARG A 479 -16.04 -14.94 -9.18
CA ARG A 479 -17.29 -15.20 -9.95
C ARG A 479 -17.72 -14.18 -11.00
N CYS A 480 -16.99 -13.08 -11.18
CA CYS A 480 -17.44 -11.99 -12.05
C CYS A 480 -16.76 -11.97 -13.44
N GLN A 481 -16.08 -13.06 -13.84
CA GLN A 481 -15.48 -13.25 -15.18
C GLN A 481 -16.36 -14.12 -16.12
N GLN A 482 -17.65 -14.29 -15.83
CA GLN A 482 -18.60 -14.90 -16.76
C GLN A 482 -19.62 -13.88 -17.26
#